data_AF-A0A7Z9QIX5-F1
#
_entry.id   AF-A0A7Z9QIX5-F1
#
_cell.length_a   1.000
_cell.length_b   1.000
_cell.length_c   1.000
_cell.angle_alpha   90.00
_cell.angle_beta   90.00
_cell.angle_gamma   90.00
#
_symmetry.space_group_name_H-M   'P 1'
#
loop_
_entity.id
_entity.type
_entity.pdbx_description
1 polymer ?
#
loop_
_entity_poly.entity_id
_entity_poly.type
_entity_poly.pdbx_seq_one_letter_code
_entity_poly.pdbx_strand_id
1 'polypeptide(L)'
;MVLPFTQINSSCSNVFSTRPAISREQPVEVHDEAELERALRLNNRLIGVNNRNLRTFETSLDTTLRMLDQIPKECTVVTESGIHEATDVALMREHRVNAFLVGEAFMRAPDPGAKLAELFA
;
A
#
# COMPACT_ATOMS: atom_id res chain seq x y z
N MET A 1 36.25 26.81 -16.99
CA MET A 1 35.11 26.24 -17.74
C MET A 1 33.84 26.70 -17.02
N VAL A 2 32.94 27.36 -17.75
CA VAL A 2 31.81 28.19 -17.29
C VAL A 2 30.63 27.33 -16.77
N LEU A 3 29.94 27.78 -15.71
CA LEU A 3 28.74 27.21 -15.02
C LEU A 3 27.43 27.48 -15.82
N PRO A 4 26.24 26.81 -15.65
CA PRO A 4 25.35 27.00 -14.47
C PRO A 4 24.20 25.97 -14.14
N PHE A 5 23.62 26.13 -12.92
CA PHE A 5 22.19 26.01 -12.46
C PHE A 5 21.30 24.80 -12.87
N THR A 6 20.67 24.05 -11.95
CA THR A 6 19.43 24.48 -11.24
C THR A 6 19.03 23.54 -10.06
N GLN A 7 18.72 24.14 -8.90
CA GLN A 7 17.69 23.83 -7.87
C GLN A 7 17.26 22.37 -7.64
N ILE A 8 17.53 21.72 -6.49
CA ILE A 8 16.85 21.90 -5.18
C ILE A 8 15.33 22.07 -5.31
N ASN A 9 14.58 20.97 -5.12
CA ASN A 9 13.21 20.84 -4.60
C ASN A 9 12.99 19.32 -4.37
N SER A 10 12.48 18.77 -3.29
CA SER A 10 12.01 19.25 -1.99
C SER A 10 11.79 18.00 -1.11
N SER A 11 12.49 17.94 0.03
CA SER A 11 12.25 17.11 1.24
C SER A 11 11.87 15.62 1.09
N CYS A 12 12.88 14.76 0.99
CA CYS A 12 12.92 13.47 1.72
C CYS A 12 14.35 12.92 1.76
N SER A 13 15.30 13.74 2.18
CA SER A 13 16.69 13.33 2.40
C SER A 13 16.94 13.26 3.90
N ASN A 14 16.87 12.04 4.47
CA ASN A 14 17.84 11.46 5.41
C ASN A 14 17.25 10.26 6.16
N VAL A 15 17.40 9.05 5.60
CA VAL A 15 17.49 7.82 6.40
C VAL A 15 18.57 6.92 5.78
N PHE A 16 19.84 7.31 5.88
CA PHE A 16 20.94 6.34 5.79
C PHE A 16 21.28 5.91 7.22
N SER A 17 20.87 4.70 7.60
CA SER A 17 21.25 4.06 8.87
C SER A 17 21.87 2.70 8.58
N THR A 18 23.12 2.54 8.98
CA THR A 18 23.98 1.37 8.79
C THR A 18 23.69 0.29 9.85
N ARG A 19 22.75 -0.62 9.56
CA ARG A 19 22.56 -1.96 10.17
C ARG A 19 21.78 -2.84 9.16
N PRO A 20 21.75 -4.19 9.25
CA PRO A 20 20.67 -4.96 8.62
C PRO A 20 19.41 -4.70 9.45
N ALA A 21 18.90 -3.48 9.33
CA ALA A 21 17.62 -3.09 9.89
C ALA A 21 16.56 -3.75 9.01
N ILE A 22 15.60 -4.45 9.61
CA ILE A 22 14.25 -4.62 9.05
C ILE A 22 13.94 -3.33 8.30
N SER A 23 13.93 -3.35 6.97
CA SER A 23 13.79 -2.13 6.21
C SER A 23 12.45 -1.55 6.61
N ARG A 24 12.45 -0.34 7.20
CA ARG A 24 11.23 0.42 7.44
C ARG A 24 10.77 0.99 6.11
N GLU A 25 10.62 0.11 5.12
CA GLU A 25 10.01 0.44 3.85
C GLU A 25 8.54 0.67 4.15
N GLN A 26 8.17 1.94 4.22
CA GLN A 26 6.79 2.33 4.27
C GLN A 26 6.22 2.19 2.85
N PRO A 27 5.02 1.60 2.69
CA PRO A 27 4.37 1.60 1.39
C PRO A 27 4.20 3.03 0.91
N VAL A 28 4.46 3.27 -0.38
CA VAL A 28 3.96 4.50 -1.00
C VAL A 28 2.47 4.29 -1.23
N GLU A 29 1.68 5.05 -0.49
CA GLU A 29 0.23 4.99 -0.51
C GLU A 29 -0.32 5.72 -1.75
N VAL A 30 -1.23 5.05 -2.47
CA VAL A 30 -1.92 5.56 -3.65
C VAL A 30 -3.42 5.25 -3.59
N HIS A 31 -4.21 6.13 -4.19
CA HIS A 31 -5.68 6.06 -4.18
C HIS A 31 -6.28 5.94 -5.59
N ASP A 32 -5.51 6.26 -6.62
CA ASP A 32 -5.91 6.19 -8.02
C ASP A 32 -4.74 5.88 -8.96
N GLU A 33 -5.06 5.64 -10.24
CA GLU A 33 -4.09 5.33 -11.28
C GLU A 33 -3.07 6.47 -11.51
N ALA A 34 -3.45 7.73 -11.31
CA ALA A 34 -2.56 8.87 -11.52
C ALA A 34 -1.52 8.99 -10.39
N GLU A 35 -1.93 8.71 -9.15
CA GLU A 35 -1.02 8.57 -8.02
C GLU A 35 -0.10 7.36 -8.18
N LEU A 36 -0.62 6.24 -8.68
CA LEU A 36 0.18 5.06 -9.00
C LEU A 36 1.27 5.37 -10.04
N GLU A 37 0.92 6.04 -11.14
CA GLU A 37 1.90 6.42 -12.17
C GLU A 37 3.05 7.27 -11.58
N ARG A 38 2.72 8.17 -10.65
CA ARG A 38 3.72 8.96 -9.92
C ARG A 38 4.54 8.10 -8.96
N ALA A 39 3.92 7.15 -8.26
CA ALA A 39 4.57 6.25 -7.31
C ALA A 39 5.55 5.30 -7.99
N LEU A 40 5.21 4.78 -9.19
CA LEU A 40 6.06 3.89 -9.97
C LEU A 40 7.35 4.56 -10.48
N ARG A 41 7.43 5.88 -10.48
CA ARG A 41 8.67 6.63 -10.76
C ARG A 41 9.63 6.69 -9.57
N LEU A 42 9.17 6.31 -8.38
CA LEU A 42 10.00 6.23 -7.18
C LEU A 42 10.74 4.89 -7.15
N ASN A 43 11.93 4.88 -6.55
CA ASN A 43 12.68 3.65 -6.32
C ASN A 43 12.15 2.90 -5.08
N ASN A 44 10.82 2.72 -4.99
CA ASN A 44 10.17 1.96 -3.93
C ASN A 44 9.53 0.70 -4.52
N ARG A 45 9.73 -0.44 -3.86
CA ARG A 45 9.15 -1.72 -4.27
C ARG A 45 7.91 -2.09 -3.48
N LEU A 46 7.47 -1.25 -2.54
CA LEU A 46 6.28 -1.47 -1.72
C LEU A 46 5.21 -0.41 -2.06
N ILE A 47 4.11 -0.84 -2.66
CA ILE A 47 2.98 0.01 -3.05
C ILE A 47 1.79 -0.30 -2.15
N GLY A 48 1.30 0.70 -1.44
CA GLY A 48 0.07 0.60 -0.64
C GLY A 48 -1.09 1.13 -1.45
N VAL A 49 -2.11 0.33 -1.71
CA VAL A 49 -3.34 0.80 -2.38
C VAL A 49 -4.42 0.98 -1.32
N ASN A 50 -4.80 2.22 -1.07
CA ASN A 50 -5.84 2.54 -0.10
C ASN A 50 -7.22 2.52 -0.77
N ASN A 51 -8.03 1.54 -0.42
CA ASN A 51 -9.37 1.36 -0.96
C ASN A 51 -10.39 2.38 -0.44
N ARG A 52 -10.02 3.23 0.54
CA ARG A 52 -10.87 4.28 1.09
C ARG A 52 -10.74 5.57 0.31
N ASN A 53 -11.83 6.05 -0.24
CA ASN A 53 -11.90 7.41 -0.74
C ASN A 53 -11.90 8.40 0.42
N LEU A 54 -10.88 9.25 0.54
CA LEU A 54 -10.75 10.21 1.65
C LEU A 54 -11.75 11.37 1.60
N ARG A 55 -12.47 11.57 0.50
CA ARG A 55 -13.51 12.60 0.35
C ARG A 55 -14.90 12.08 0.70
N THR A 56 -15.24 10.85 0.30
CA THR A 56 -16.57 10.26 0.52
C THR A 56 -16.60 9.25 1.67
N PHE A 57 -15.44 8.80 2.14
CA PHE A 57 -15.25 7.70 3.11
C PHE A 57 -15.76 6.33 2.63
N GLU A 58 -16.16 6.22 1.37
CA GLU A 58 -16.53 4.94 0.77
C GLU A 58 -15.29 4.07 0.57
N THR A 59 -15.44 2.76 0.80
CA THR A 59 -14.39 1.76 0.61
C THR A 59 -14.76 0.79 -0.49
N SER A 60 -13.89 0.60 -1.48
CA SER A 60 -14.07 -0.41 -2.52
C SER A 60 -12.75 -1.09 -2.89
N LEU A 61 -12.77 -2.43 -2.83
CA LEU A 61 -11.67 -3.30 -3.22
C LEU A 61 -11.35 -3.23 -4.72
N ASP A 62 -12.31 -2.80 -5.55
CA ASP A 62 -12.09 -2.53 -6.98
C ASP A 62 -10.97 -1.52 -7.23
N THR A 63 -10.71 -0.63 -6.26
CA THR A 63 -9.59 0.32 -6.33
C THR A 63 -8.26 -0.41 -6.48
N THR A 64 -8.00 -1.39 -5.61
CA THR A 64 -6.83 -2.26 -5.74
C THR A 64 -6.86 -3.02 -7.06
N LEU A 65 -7.98 -3.69 -7.37
CA LEU A 65 -8.07 -4.60 -8.52
C LEU A 65 -7.79 -3.91 -9.87
N ARG A 66 -8.32 -2.70 -10.09
CA ARG A 66 -8.11 -1.93 -11.33
C ARG A 66 -6.67 -1.49 -11.56
N MET A 67 -5.89 -1.39 -10.48
CA MET A 67 -4.50 -0.93 -10.54
C MET A 67 -3.49 -2.06 -10.74
N LEU A 68 -3.87 -3.33 -10.47
CA LEU A 68 -2.94 -4.45 -10.46
C LEU A 68 -2.18 -4.64 -11.78
N ASP A 69 -2.85 -4.47 -12.92
CA ASP A 69 -2.23 -4.66 -14.24
C ASP A 69 -1.16 -3.60 -14.56
N GLN A 70 -1.17 -2.46 -13.86
CA GLN A 70 -0.20 -1.38 -14.03
C GLN A 70 1.00 -1.54 -13.09
N ILE A 71 0.92 -2.40 -12.08
CA ILE A 71 1.96 -2.58 -11.07
C ILE A 71 2.98 -3.62 -11.57
N PRO A 72 4.28 -3.29 -11.62
CA PRO A 72 5.32 -4.27 -11.96
C PRO A 72 5.33 -5.45 -10.98
N LYS A 73 5.61 -6.65 -11.49
CA LYS A 73 5.57 -7.90 -10.68
C LYS A 73 6.62 -7.94 -9.57
N GLU A 74 7.68 -7.14 -9.70
CA GLU A 74 8.71 -6.95 -8.70
C GLU A 74 8.29 -6.07 -7.53
N CYS A 75 7.15 -5.37 -7.62
CA CYS A 75 6.58 -4.61 -6.51
C CYS A 75 5.69 -5.51 -5.65
N THR A 76 5.77 -5.32 -4.34
CA THR A 76 4.82 -5.88 -3.37
C THR A 76 3.66 -4.91 -3.24
N VAL A 77 2.45 -5.41 -3.46
CA VAL A 77 1.21 -4.65 -3.26
C VAL A 77 0.65 -4.96 -1.87
N VAL A 78 0.45 -3.91 -1.09
CA VAL A 78 -0.27 -3.94 0.19
C VAL A 78 -1.63 -3.32 -0.04
N THR A 79 -2.71 -4.10 0.12
CA THR A 79 -4.06 -3.55 0.05
C THR A 79 -4.50 -3.05 1.43
N GLU A 80 -5.10 -1.86 1.47
CA GLU A 80 -5.46 -1.18 2.71
C GLU A 80 -6.94 -0.79 2.69
N SER A 81 -7.59 -0.87 3.86
CA SER A 81 -9.02 -0.58 4.04
C SER A 81 -9.98 -1.52 3.27
N GLY A 82 -11.21 -1.67 3.78
CA GLY A 82 -12.27 -2.42 3.10
C GLY A 82 -12.21 -3.95 3.22
N ILE A 83 -11.28 -4.49 4.03
CA ILE A 83 -11.19 -5.93 4.33
C ILE A 83 -11.97 -6.22 5.62
N HIS A 84 -13.09 -6.92 5.51
CA HIS A 84 -14.02 -7.17 6.62
C HIS A 84 -14.34 -8.64 6.84
N GLU A 85 -14.26 -9.45 5.78
CA GLU A 85 -14.60 -10.87 5.77
C GLU A 85 -13.53 -11.71 5.06
N ALA A 86 -13.52 -13.03 5.29
CA ALA A 86 -12.56 -13.95 4.66
C ALA A 86 -12.71 -14.00 3.13
N THR A 87 -13.90 -13.71 2.61
CA THR A 87 -14.20 -13.58 1.18
C THR A 87 -13.42 -12.44 0.52
N ASP A 88 -13.23 -11.32 1.22
CA ASP A 88 -12.42 -10.19 0.75
C ASP A 88 -10.95 -10.59 0.61
N VAL A 89 -10.44 -11.33 1.61
CA VAL A 89 -9.07 -11.86 1.61
C VAL A 89 -8.89 -12.87 0.48
N ALA A 90 -9.87 -13.76 0.28
CA ALA A 90 -9.85 -14.75 -0.79
C ALA A 90 -9.83 -14.10 -2.17
N LEU A 91 -10.68 -13.08 -2.41
CA LEU A 91 -10.70 -12.28 -3.63
C LEU A 91 -9.31 -11.69 -3.92
N MET A 92 -8.71 -11.03 -2.94
CA MET A 92 -7.38 -10.42 -3.11
C MET A 92 -6.29 -11.46 -3.40
N ARG A 93 -6.32 -12.61 -2.72
CA ARG A 93 -5.38 -13.71 -2.95
C ARG A 93 -5.52 -14.32 -4.34
N GLU A 94 -6.74 -14.44 -4.87
CA GLU A 94 -6.99 -14.89 -6.26
C GLU A 94 -6.28 -13.98 -7.27
N HIS A 95 -6.26 -12.67 -6.99
CA HIS A 95 -5.55 -11.66 -7.76
C HIS A 95 -4.08 -11.47 -7.34
N ARG A 96 -3.51 -12.40 -6.57
CA ARG A 96 -2.11 -12.43 -6.11
C ARG A 96 -1.70 -11.27 -5.19
N VAL A 97 -2.67 -10.60 -4.58
CA VAL A 97 -2.44 -9.64 -3.50
C VAL A 97 -2.39 -10.42 -2.18
N ASN A 98 -1.19 -10.46 -1.58
CA ASN A 98 -0.92 -11.30 -0.40
C ASN A 98 -0.53 -10.49 0.84
N ALA A 99 -0.38 -9.17 0.72
CA ALA A 99 -0.10 -8.29 1.84
C ALA A 99 -1.30 -7.37 2.11
N PHE A 100 -1.68 -7.27 3.37
CA PHE A 100 -2.89 -6.59 3.82
C PHE A 100 -2.58 -5.71 5.00
N LEU A 101 -3.11 -4.48 5.00
CA LEU A 101 -3.12 -3.60 6.17
C LEU A 101 -4.55 -3.46 6.67
N VAL A 102 -4.87 -4.20 7.74
CA VAL A 102 -6.21 -4.27 8.33
C VAL A 102 -6.14 -3.70 9.75
N GLY A 103 -6.86 -2.60 9.98
CA GLY A 103 -6.93 -1.95 11.29
C GLY A 103 -8.34 -2.00 11.89
N GLU A 104 -9.28 -1.32 11.23
CA GLU A 104 -10.64 -1.09 11.76
C GLU A 104 -11.39 -2.38 12.15
N ALA A 105 -11.30 -3.43 11.34
CA ALA A 105 -11.96 -4.71 11.61
C ALA A 105 -11.46 -5.34 12.94
N PHE A 106 -10.16 -5.22 13.23
CA PHE A 106 -9.58 -5.72 14.47
C PHE A 106 -9.88 -4.83 15.65
N MET A 107 -9.87 -3.51 15.46
CA MET A 107 -10.14 -2.55 16.53
C MET A 107 -11.60 -2.60 17.03
N ARG A 108 -12.53 -3.11 16.21
CA ARG A 108 -13.94 -3.33 16.58
C ARG A 108 -14.22 -4.73 17.12
N ALA A 109 -13.30 -5.67 16.94
CA ALA A 109 -13.50 -7.04 17.39
C ALA A 109 -13.30 -7.16 18.90
N PRO A 110 -14.15 -7.94 19.62
CA PRO A 110 -13.93 -8.25 21.03
C PRO A 110 -12.61 -8.99 21.28
N ASP A 111 -12.22 -9.85 20.33
CA ASP A 111 -10.94 -10.55 20.29
C ASP A 111 -10.31 -10.36 18.90
N PRO A 112 -9.33 -9.43 18.77
CA PRO A 112 -8.61 -9.19 17.53
C PRO A 112 -7.88 -10.43 16.98
N GLY A 113 -7.38 -11.30 17.85
CA GLY A 113 -6.67 -12.51 17.47
C GLY A 113 -7.60 -13.55 16.85
N ALA A 114 -8.78 -13.73 17.45
CA ALA A 114 -9.83 -14.57 16.87
C ALA A 114 -10.30 -14.04 15.50
N LYS A 115 -10.49 -12.71 15.36
CA LYS A 115 -10.88 -12.11 14.08
C LYS A 115 -9.80 -12.23 13.01
N LEU A 116 -8.51 -12.13 13.38
CA LEU A 116 -7.39 -12.40 12.48
C LEU A 116 -7.44 -13.85 11.96
N ALA A 117 -7.64 -14.82 12.85
CA ALA A 117 -7.75 -16.22 12.47
C ALA A 117 -8.94 -16.48 11.53
N GLU A 118 -10.08 -15.84 11.79
CA GLU A 118 -11.27 -15.92 10.93
C GLU A 118 -11.02 -15.37 9.52
N LEU A 119 -10.36 -14.20 9.40
CA LEU A 119 -10.12 -13.55 8.11
C LEU A 119 -9.13 -14.29 7.22
N PHE A 120 -8.14 -14.96 7.82
CA PHE A 120 -7.00 -15.54 7.09
C PHE A 120 -6.93 -17.07 7.14
N ALA A 121 -8.00 -17.73 7.60
CA ALA A 121 -8.15 -19.18 7.66
C ALA A 121 -7.95 -19.88 6.30
#